data_AF-A0A9Q1RT97-F1
#
_entry.id   AF-A0A9Q1RT97-F1
#
_cell.length_a   1.000
_cell.length_b   1.000
_cell.length_c   1.000
_cell.angle_alpha   90.00
_cell.angle_beta   90.00
_cell.angle_gamma   90.00
#
_symmetry.space_group_name_H-M   'P 1'
#
loop_
_entity.id
_entity.type
_entity.pdbx_description
1 polymer ?
#
loop_
_entity_poly.entity_id
_entity_poly.type
_entity_poly.pdbx_seq_one_letter_code
_entity_poly.pdbx_strand_id
1 'polypeptide(L)'
;MIIKGNRSDASNVLADEFEYKDPVDGSVSKHQGIRYLFEDGSRLVFHLSGTGSEGATIRLYIEEYEKDSSKIGRDSQEALAPLVEVALKLSKMQEYTGRSAPTVIT
;
A
#
# COMPACT_ATOMS: atom_id res chain seq x y z
N MET A 1 -9.30 0.91 -13.35
CA MET A 1 -9.01 -0.54 -13.26
C MET A 1 -9.85 -1.07 -12.11
N ILE A 2 -10.87 -1.89 -12.38
CA ILE A 2 -11.79 -2.41 -11.34
C ILE A 2 -11.18 -3.72 -10.83
N ILE A 3 -10.83 -3.78 -9.54
CA ILE A 3 -10.24 -4.97 -8.93
C ILE A 3 -11.34 -5.71 -8.19
N LYS A 4 -11.94 -6.71 -8.82
CA LYS A 4 -12.88 -7.63 -8.15
C LYS A 4 -12.09 -8.73 -7.42
N GLY A 5 -11.60 -8.43 -6.23
CA GLY A 5 -11.04 -9.43 -5.32
C GLY A 5 -11.74 -9.36 -3.97
N ASN A 6 -12.55 -10.37 -3.65
CA ASN A 6 -13.21 -10.74 -2.36
C ASN A 6 -13.77 -9.68 -1.38
N ARG A 7 -13.55 -8.39 -1.58
CA ARG A 7 -14.27 -7.25 -1.00
C ARG A 7 -15.15 -6.68 -2.12
N SER A 8 -16.46 -6.71 -1.92
CA SER A 8 -17.43 -6.08 -2.82
C SER A 8 -17.19 -4.57 -3.00
N ASP A 9 -16.48 -3.95 -2.07
CA ASP A 9 -16.18 -2.51 -2.03
C ASP A 9 -14.87 -2.13 -2.73
N ALA A 10 -14.16 -3.11 -3.33
CA ALA A 10 -12.99 -2.85 -4.18
C ALA A 10 -13.38 -2.33 -5.59
N SER A 11 -14.65 -1.96 -5.80
CA SER A 11 -15.17 -1.52 -7.10
C SER A 11 -14.56 -0.21 -7.60
N ASN A 12 -14.22 0.72 -6.70
CA ASN A 12 -13.53 1.95 -7.05
C ASN A 12 -12.28 2.12 -6.18
N VAL A 13 -11.12 1.99 -6.82
CA VAL A 13 -9.83 2.27 -6.20
C VAL A 13 -9.23 3.45 -6.95
N LEU A 14 -8.95 4.53 -6.23
CA LEU A 14 -8.16 5.63 -6.76
C LEU A 14 -6.69 5.25 -6.62
N ALA A 15 -5.95 5.35 -7.72
CA ALA A 15 -4.52 5.10 -7.73
C ALA A 15 -3.79 6.35 -8.21
N ASP A 16 -2.81 6.81 -7.44
CA ASP A 16 -1.96 7.95 -7.79
C ASP A 16 -0.49 7.72 -7.44
N GLU A 17 0.36 8.58 -7.97
CA GLU A 17 1.73 8.74 -7.53
C GLU A 17 1.83 10.02 -6.70
N PHE A 18 2.24 9.89 -5.44
CA PHE A 18 2.19 10.98 -4.49
C PHE A 18 3.19 12.08 -4.83
N GLU A 19 2.70 13.32 -4.84
CA GLU A 19 3.46 14.55 -4.97
C GLU A 19 3.12 15.46 -3.78
N TYR A 20 4.14 16.00 -3.14
CA TYR A 20 3.99 16.99 -2.07
C TYR A 20 4.51 18.34 -2.54
N LYS A 21 3.67 19.37 -2.41
CA LYS A 21 4.06 20.77 -2.61
C LYS A 21 4.13 21.46 -1.26
N ASP A 22 5.33 21.89 -0.89
CA ASP A 22 5.56 22.55 0.38
C ASP A 22 4.92 23.95 0.38
N PRO A 23 4.06 24.28 1.37
CA PRO A 23 3.38 25.57 1.41
C PRO A 23 4.27 26.72 1.91
N VAL A 24 5.46 26.44 2.47
CA VAL A 24 6.39 27.43 3.02
C VAL A 24 7.34 27.91 1.94
N ASP A 25 7.98 27.00 1.20
CA ASP A 25 8.98 27.34 0.19
C ASP A 25 8.54 27.09 -1.26
N GLY A 26 7.38 26.46 -1.45
CA GLY A 26 6.83 26.16 -2.77
C GLY A 26 7.52 25.01 -3.50
N SER A 27 8.48 24.33 -2.88
CA SER A 27 9.18 23.19 -3.45
C SER A 27 8.22 22.03 -3.72
N VAL A 28 8.54 21.23 -4.73
CA VAL A 28 7.70 20.10 -5.16
C VAL A 28 8.52 18.82 -5.13
N SER A 29 8.10 17.88 -4.28
CA SER A 29 8.67 16.55 -4.17
C SER A 29 7.76 15.56 -4.89
N LYS A 30 8.20 15.09 -6.06
CA LYS A 30 7.49 14.11 -6.90
C LYS A 30 7.92 12.68 -6.60
N HIS A 31 7.17 11.69 -7.10
CA HIS A 31 7.52 10.26 -7.01
C HIS A 31 7.68 9.76 -5.56
N GLN A 32 6.87 10.29 -4.63
CA GLN A 32 6.99 9.99 -3.21
C GLN A 32 6.31 8.67 -2.80
N GLY A 33 5.76 7.94 -3.77
CA GLY A 33 5.19 6.61 -3.57
C GLY A 33 3.88 6.44 -4.35
N ILE A 34 3.58 5.19 -4.70
CA ILE A 34 2.34 4.82 -5.37
C ILE A 34 1.30 4.51 -4.31
N ARG A 35 0.12 5.12 -4.38
CA ARG A 35 -0.96 4.92 -3.42
C ARG A 35 -2.18 4.31 -4.09
N TYR A 36 -2.83 3.39 -3.39
CA TYR A 36 -4.17 2.91 -3.71
C TYR A 36 -5.09 3.27 -2.56
N LEU A 37 -6.11 4.07 -2.85
CA LEU A 37 -7.11 4.54 -1.90
C LEU A 37 -8.43 3.83 -2.20
N PHE A 38 -8.95 3.12 -1.21
CA PHE A 38 -10.19 2.36 -1.32
C PHE A 38 -11.36 3.20 -0.77
N GLU A 39 -12.57 2.95 -1.28
CA GLU A 39 -13.77 3.69 -0.86
C GLU A 39 -14.11 3.54 0.63
N ASP A 40 -13.73 2.42 1.23
CA ASP A 40 -13.93 2.15 2.65
C ASP A 40 -12.97 2.95 3.56
N GLY A 41 -12.00 3.67 2.99
CA GLY A 41 -10.97 4.42 3.71
C GLY A 41 -9.67 3.65 3.92
N SER A 42 -9.60 2.38 3.53
CA SER A 42 -8.38 1.59 3.54
C SER A 42 -7.38 2.08 2.49
N ARG A 43 -6.09 1.77 2.68
CA ARG A 43 -5.00 2.25 1.81
C ARG A 43 -3.87 1.25 1.66
N LEU A 44 -3.27 1.26 0.47
CA LEU A 44 -1.96 0.64 0.21
C LEU A 44 -1.00 1.70 -0.29
N VAL A 45 0.23 1.70 0.23
CA VAL A 45 1.29 2.61 -0.23
C VAL A 45 2.56 1.83 -0.52
N PHE A 46 3.07 1.98 -1.74
CA PHE A 46 4.35 1.43 -2.18
C PHE A 46 5.36 2.55 -2.29
N HIS A 47 6.50 2.40 -1.61
CA HIS A 47 7.59 3.36 -1.65
C HIS A 47 8.89 2.65 -1.98
N LEU A 48 9.57 3.09 -3.05
CA LEU A 48 10.89 2.59 -3.43
C LEU A 48 11.93 3.54 -2.83
N SER A 49 12.86 2.98 -2.05
CA SER A 49 13.91 3.74 -1.37
C SER A 49 15.28 3.12 -1.58
N GLY A 50 16.32 3.94 -1.45
CA GLY A 50 17.70 3.50 -1.40
C GLY A 50 18.17 2.82 -2.67
N THR A 51 18.00 3.43 -3.85
CA THR A 51 18.41 2.92 -5.17
C THR A 51 19.93 3.06 -5.41
N GLY A 52 20.74 2.78 -4.38
CA GLY A 52 22.20 2.91 -4.43
C GLY A 52 22.89 1.66 -4.97
N SER A 53 24.21 1.59 -4.81
CA SER A 53 25.01 0.42 -5.22
C SER A 53 24.66 -0.88 -4.49
N GLU A 54 24.01 -0.79 -3.32
CA GLU A 54 23.65 -1.94 -2.48
C GLU A 54 22.25 -2.51 -2.79
N GLY A 55 21.58 -1.99 -3.82
CA GLY A 55 20.28 -2.46 -4.28
C GLY A 55 19.18 -1.43 -4.10
N ALA A 56 17.95 -1.88 -3.87
CA ALA A 56 16.81 -1.03 -3.58
C ALA A 56 15.87 -1.70 -2.57
N THR A 57 15.22 -0.89 -1.75
CA THR A 57 14.26 -1.34 -0.75
C THR A 57 12.86 -0.88 -1.13
N ILE A 58 11.96 -1.85 -1.33
CA ILE A 58 10.52 -1.58 -1.46
C ILE A 58 9.91 -1.63 -0.06
N ARG A 59 9.22 -0.56 0.33
CA ARG A 59 8.40 -0.49 1.54
C ARG A 59 6.93 -0.54 1.13
N LEU A 60 6.19 -1.46 1.73
CA LEU A 60 4.76 -1.60 1.55
C LEU A 60 4.08 -1.25 2.88
N TYR A 61 3.25 -0.22 2.86
CA TYR A 61 2.38 0.15 3.97
C TYR A 61 0.96 -0.28 3.66
N ILE A 62 0.31 -0.90 4.63
CA ILE A 62 -1.03 -1.46 4.50
C ILE A 62 -1.85 -0.94 5.67
N GLU A 63 -3.00 -0.36 5.36
CA GLU A 63 -3.89 0.22 6.35
C GLU A 63 -5.32 -0.18 6.02
N GLU A 64 -5.98 -0.83 6.98
CA GLU A 64 -7.41 -1.11 6.93
C GLU A 64 -8.14 -0.11 7.83
N TYR A 65 -9.08 0.63 7.26
CA TYR A 65 -10.01 1.42 8.07
C TYR A 65 -11.12 0.52 8.60
N GLU A 66 -11.36 0.56 9.90
CA GLU A 66 -12.43 -0.18 10.55
C GLU A 66 -13.33 0.77 11.34
N LYS A 67 -14.62 0.80 10.97
CA LYS A 67 -15.62 1.64 11.63
C LYS A 67 -16.28 0.92 12.80
N ASP A 68 -16.34 -0.41 12.75
CA ASP A 68 -16.98 -1.22 13.78
C ASP A 68 -16.03 -1.41 14.97
N SER A 69 -16.36 -0.80 16.10
CA SER A 69 -15.55 -0.86 17.31
C SER A 69 -15.33 -2.28 17.84
N SER A 70 -16.24 -3.22 17.54
CA SER A 70 -16.07 -4.62 17.93
C SER A 70 -14.96 -5.34 17.18
N LYS A 71 -14.55 -4.80 16.02
CA LYS A 71 -13.54 -5.36 15.12
C LYS A 71 -12.17 -4.70 15.23
N ILE A 72 -12.06 -3.59 15.97
CA ILE A 72 -10.80 -2.84 16.13
C ILE A 72 -9.77 -3.63 16.95
N GLY A 73 -10.21 -4.48 17.88
CA GLY A 73 -9.33 -5.29 18.73
C GLY A 73 -8.81 -6.58 18.07
N ARG A 74 -9.04 -6.78 16.78
CA ARG A 74 -8.55 -7.95 16.04
C ARG A 74 -7.03 -7.94 15.94
N ASP A 75 -6.44 -9.12 15.81
CA ASP A 75 -5.02 -9.22 15.46
C ASP A 75 -4.76 -8.53 14.11
N SER A 76 -3.68 -7.75 14.04
CA SER A 76 -3.37 -6.95 12.86
C SER A 76 -3.02 -7.79 11.65
N GLN A 77 -2.41 -8.96 11.81
CA GLN A 77 -2.09 -9.84 10.69
C GLN A 77 -3.36 -10.45 10.11
N GLU A 78 -4.29 -10.85 10.96
CA GLU A 78 -5.59 -11.37 10.54
C GLU A 78 -6.44 -10.30 9.85
N ALA A 79 -6.49 -9.09 10.41
CA ALA A 79 -7.23 -7.98 9.83
C ALA A 79 -6.66 -7.59 8.45
N LEU A 80 -5.34 -7.42 8.36
CA LEU A 80 -4.68 -6.93 7.14
C LEU A 80 -4.47 -8.00 6.06
N ALA A 81 -4.59 -9.30 6.37
CA ALA A 81 -4.36 -10.40 5.43
C ALA A 81 -5.07 -10.23 4.07
N PRO A 82 -6.36 -9.83 4.00
CA PRO A 82 -7.02 -9.58 2.71
C PRO A 82 -6.35 -8.47 1.90
N LEU A 83 -5.90 -7.39 2.54
CA LEU A 83 -5.22 -6.29 1.86
C LEU A 83 -3.79 -6.66 1.45
N VAL A 84 -3.10 -7.50 2.23
CA VAL A 84 -1.79 -8.08 1.85
C VAL A 84 -1.93 -8.84 0.52
N GLU A 85 -2.94 -9.70 0.40
CA GLU A 85 -3.17 -10.44 -0.85
C GLU A 85 -3.42 -9.51 -2.05
N VAL A 86 -4.24 -8.48 -1.85
CA VAL A 86 -4.52 -7.49 -2.89
C VAL A 86 -3.24 -6.76 -3.29
N ALA A 87 -2.41 -6.34 -2.33
CA ALA A 87 -1.15 -5.65 -2.57
C ALA A 87 -0.16 -6.51 -3.36
N LEU A 88 -0.04 -7.81 -3.03
CA LEU A 88 0.84 -8.74 -3.73
C LEU A 88 0.35 -9.03 -5.15
N LYS A 89 -0.96 -9.20 -5.35
CA LYS A 89 -1.57 -9.38 -6.68
C LYS A 89 -1.38 -8.15 -7.56
N LEU A 90 -1.55 -6.95 -6.99
CA LEU A 90 -1.40 -5.68 -7.69
C LEU A 90 0.03 -5.42 -8.14
N SER A 91 0.98 -5.58 -7.22
CA SER A 91 2.37 -5.26 -7.47
C SER A 91 3.14 -6.34 -8.22
N LYS A 92 2.60 -7.57 -8.26
CA LYS A 92 3.31 -8.77 -8.75
C LYS A 92 4.70 -8.89 -8.12
N MET A 93 4.82 -8.51 -6.84
CA MET A 93 6.10 -8.34 -6.16
C MET A 93 6.98 -9.59 -6.24
N GLN A 94 6.39 -10.77 -6.07
CA GLN A 94 7.12 -12.03 -6.16
C GLN A 94 7.66 -12.30 -7.58
N GLU A 95 6.90 -11.97 -8.62
CA GLU A 95 7.31 -12.13 -10.03
C GLU A 95 8.50 -11.21 -10.35
N TYR A 96 8.46 -9.96 -9.90
CA TYR A 96 9.50 -8.97 -10.22
C TYR A 96 10.72 -9.01 -9.31
N THR A 97 10.57 -9.46 -8.05
CA THR A 97 11.66 -9.43 -7.06
C THR A 97 12.17 -10.81 -6.67
N GLY A 98 11.45 -11.89 -7.01
CA GLY A 98 11.74 -13.24 -6.56
C GLY A 98 11.49 -13.49 -5.06
N ARG A 99 11.00 -12.50 -4.30
CA ARG A 99 10.78 -12.63 -2.86
C ARG A 99 9.41 -13.23 -2.56
N SER A 100 9.39 -14.29 -1.74
CA SER A 100 8.18 -14.93 -1.23
C SER A 100 7.69 -14.37 0.11
N ALA A 101 8.54 -13.59 0.80
CA ALA A 101 8.24 -12.98 2.10
C ALA A 101 8.98 -11.65 2.27
N PRO A 102 8.46 -10.71 3.08
CA PRO A 102 9.17 -9.49 3.42
C PRO A 102 10.38 -9.79 4.30
N THR A 103 11.43 -8.96 4.18
CA THR A 103 12.61 -9.07 5.04
C THR A 103 12.33 -8.59 6.47
N VAL A 104 11.43 -7.62 6.63
CA VAL A 104 11.04 -7.01 7.92
C VAL A 104 9.54 -6.73 7.92
N ILE A 105 8.88 -6.98 9.05
CA ILE A 105 7.50 -6.61 9.34
C ILE A 105 7.51 -5.74 10.60
N THR A 106 6.67 -4.70 10.64
CA THR A 106 6.51 -3.80 11.79
C THR A 106 5.04 -3.58 12.05
#